data_AF-X1IDK6-F1
#
_entry.id   AF-X1IDK6-F1
#
_cell.length_a   1.000
_cell.length_b   1.000
_cell.length_c   1.000
_cell.angle_alpha   90.00
_cell.angle_beta   90.00
_cell.angle_gamma   90.00
#
_symmetry.space_group_name_H-M   'P 1'
#
loop_
_entity.id
_entity.type
_entity.pdbx_description
1 polymer ?
#
loop_
_entity_poly.entity_id
_entity_poly.type
_entity_poly.pdbx_seq_one_letter_code
_entity_poly.pdbx_strand_id
1 'polypeptide(L)' 'MKEMSARLGKEKIGKLLVSLSVPASMGMIVNALYNLVDTIFVGRGVGAIAIGALTVSFPIQMIIMAFAIMIGMGSAS' A
#
# COMPACT_ATOMS: atom_id res chain seq x y z
N MET A 1 7.88 21.35 -6.08
CA MET A 1 6.40 21.46 -6.12
C MET A 1 5.86 22.21 -7.35
N LYS A 2 6.33 23.43 -7.67
CA LYS A 2 5.82 24.20 -8.83
C LYS A 2 5.83 23.46 -10.18
N GLU A 3 6.88 22.70 -10.49
CA GLU A 3 6.95 21.92 -11.74
C GLU A 3 5.98 20.73 -11.79
N MET A 4 5.78 20.03 -10.66
CA MET A 4 4.83 18.93 -10.55
C MET A 4 3.40 19.44 -10.74
N SER A 5 3.03 20.53 -10.05
CA SER A 5 1.72 21.17 -10.20
C SER A 5 1.51 21.69 -11.64
N ALA A 6 2.54 22.25 -12.27
CA ALA A 6 2.47 22.68 -13.67
C ALA A 6 2.30 21.50 -14.63
N ARG A 7 2.94 20.36 -14.39
CA ARG A 7 2.74 19.12 -15.16
C ARG A 7 1.32 18.58 -15.00
N LEU A 8 0.81 18.52 -13.77
CA LEU A 8 -0.53 18.02 -13.50
C LEU A 8 -1.62 18.85 -14.21
N GLY A 9 -1.42 20.16 -14.37
CA GLY A 9 -2.36 21.06 -15.05
C GLY A 9 -2.18 21.18 -16.58
N LYS A 10 -1.05 20.74 -17.16
CA LYS A 10 -0.74 20.95 -18.59
C LYS A 10 -0.62 19.66 -19.42
N GLU A 11 -0.26 18.53 -18.83
CA GLU A 11 -0.16 17.26 -19.57
C GLU A 11 -1.55 16.64 -19.85
N LYS A 12 -1.66 15.85 -20.92
CA LYS A 12 -2.88 15.13 -21.25
C LYS A 12 -3.22 14.12 -20.15
N ILE A 13 -4.49 14.12 -19.71
CA ILE A 13 -5.00 13.25 -18.63
C ILE A 13 -4.60 11.79 -18.82
N GLY A 14 -4.76 11.22 -20.02
CA GLY A 14 -4.41 9.83 -20.29
C GLY A 14 -2.92 9.50 -20.07
N LYS A 15 -2.01 10.40 -20.43
CA LYS A 15 -0.57 10.22 -20.19
C LYS A 15 -0.24 10.30 -18.71
N LEU A 16 -0.90 11.23 -18.00
CA LEU A 16 -0.78 11.41 -16.56
C LEU A 16 -1.23 10.17 -15.78
N LEU A 17 -2.40 9.63 -16.14
CA LEU A 17 -2.97 8.43 -15.54
C LEU A 17 -2.00 7.26 -15.70
N VAL A 18 -1.51 7.00 -16.92
CA VAL A 18 -0.56 5.89 -17.12
C VAL A 18 0.75 6.13 -16.34
N SER A 19 1.29 7.36 -16.37
CA SER A 19 2.55 7.68 -15.69
C SER A 19 2.49 7.58 -14.17
N LEU A 20 1.32 7.75 -13.55
CA LEU A 20 1.14 7.72 -12.10
C LEU A 20 0.54 6.38 -11.63
N SER A 21 -0.46 5.86 -12.34
CA SER A 21 -1.16 4.64 -11.97
C SER A 21 -0.30 3.40 -12.16
N VAL A 22 0.51 3.30 -13.21
CA VAL A 22 1.38 2.13 -13.42
C VAL A 22 2.34 1.90 -12.25
N PRO A 23 3.15 2.90 -11.81
CA PRO A 23 4.03 2.69 -10.66
C PRO A 23 3.25 2.48 -9.36
N ALA A 24 2.12 3.16 -9.15
CA ALA A 24 1.29 2.97 -7.96
C ALA A 24 0.71 1.54 -7.89
N SER A 25 0.15 1.05 -8.99
CA SER A 25 -0.39 -0.31 -9.08
C SER A 25 0.69 -1.37 -8.90
N MET A 26 1.88 -1.18 -9.47
CA MET A 26 3.02 -2.08 -9.24
C MET A 26 3.38 -2.14 -7.75
N GLY A 27 3.44 -1.00 -7.06
CA GLY A 27 3.66 -0.96 -5.61
C GLY A 27 2.60 -1.73 -4.82
N MET A 28 1.33 -1.58 -5.19
CA MET A 28 0.23 -2.32 -4.56
C MET A 28 0.32 -3.83 -4.82
N ILE A 29 0.70 -4.26 -6.02
CA ILE A 29 0.89 -5.68 -6.35
C ILE A 29 2.02 -6.28 -5.51
N VAL A 30 3.16 -5.59 -5.42
CA VAL A 30 4.30 -6.05 -4.61
C VAL A 30 3.91 -6.15 -3.13
N ASN A 31 3.16 -5.18 -2.61
CA ASN A 31 2.66 -5.22 -1.24
C ASN A 31 1.70 -6.41 -1.00
N ALA A 32 0.79 -6.68 -1.93
CA ALA A 32 -0.10 -7.84 -1.84
C ALA A 32 0.69 -9.17 -1.88
N LEU A 33 1.68 -9.28 -2.75
CA LEU A 33 2.57 -10.44 -2.82
C LEU A 33 3.37 -10.62 -1.53
N TYR A 34 3.86 -9.54 -0.93
CA TYR A 34 4.53 -9.58 0.37
C TYR A 34 3.62 -10.19 1.45
N ASN A 35 2.38 -9.71 1.58
CA ASN A 35 1.44 -10.23 2.57
C ASN A 35 1.08 -11.71 2.30
N LEU A 36 0.95 -12.10 1.04
CA LEU A 36 0.67 -13.49 0.65
C LEU A 36 1.84 -14.40 1.04
N VAL A 37 3.06 -14.01 0.69
CA VAL A 37 4.27 -14.78 1.00
C VAL A 37 4.47 -14.86 2.50
N ASP A 38 4.35 -13.75 3.23
CA ASP A 38 4.44 -13.70 4.69
C ASP A 38 3.46 -14.69 5.35
N THR A 39 2.18 -14.64 4.95
CA THR A 39 1.16 -15.56 5.45
C THR A 39 1.49 -17.03 5.15
N ILE A 40 2.02 -17.33 3.96
CA ILE A 40 2.44 -18.68 3.59
C ILE A 40 3.61 -19.17 4.44
N PHE A 41 4.62 -18.32 4.67
CA PHE A 41 5.79 -18.67 5.48
C PHE A 41 5.40 -18.88 6.94
N VAL A 42 4.61 -17.97 7.52
CA VAL A 42 4.09 -18.09 8.88
C VAL A 42 3.20 -19.33 9.02
N GLY A 43 2.32 -19.57 8.04
CA GLY A 43 1.44 -20.73 8.00
C GLY A 43 2.19 -22.06 7.86
N ARG A 44 3.29 -22.11 7.10
CA ARG A 44 4.14 -23.31 7.00
C ARG A 44 5.07 -23.50 8.20
N GLY A 45 5.51 -22.41 8.84
CA GLY A 45 6.42 -22.46 9.97
C GLY A 45 5.74 -22.85 11.29
N VAL A 46 4.56 -22.29 11.57
CA VAL A 46 3.86 -22.48 12.85
C VAL A 46 2.51 -23.18 12.69
N GLY A 47 1.96 -23.23 11.48
CA GLY A 47 0.68 -23.89 11.20
C GLY A 47 -0.53 -22.96 11.33
N ALA A 48 -1.72 -23.56 11.37
CA ALA A 48 -2.99 -22.84 11.33
C ALA A 48 -3.21 -21.87 12.51
N ILE A 49 -2.59 -22.15 13.68
CA ILE A 49 -2.69 -21.28 14.86
C ILE A 49 -2.11 -19.89 14.57
N ALA A 50 -1.00 -19.82 13.83
CA ALA A 50 -0.39 -18.54 13.50
C ALA A 50 -1.19 -17.75 12.47
N ILE A 51 -1.82 -18.43 11.51
CA ILE A 51 -2.77 -17.77 10.59
C ILE A 51 -3.94 -17.18 11.39
N GLY A 52 -4.47 -17.94 12.35
CA GLY A 52 -5.50 -17.46 13.28
C GLY A 52 -5.05 -16.22 14.06
N ALA A 53 -3.82 -16.23 14.59
CA ALA A 53 -3.23 -15.09 15.28
C ALA A 53 -3.07 -13.86 14.39
N LEU A 54 -2.64 -14.03 13.13
CA LEU A 54 -2.55 -12.93 12.15
C LEU A 54 -3.90 -12.23 11.96
N THR A 55 -4.99 -12.99 11.80
CA THR A 55 -6.35 -12.43 11.70
C THR A 55 -6.76 -11.65 12.95
N VAL A 56 -6.41 -12.12 14.14
CA VAL A 56 -6.73 -11.42 15.40
C VAL A 56 -5.90 -10.15 15.56
N SER A 57 -4.67 -10.12 15.05
CA SER A 57 -3.80 -8.93 15.06
C SER A 57 -4.17 -7.90 13.99
N PHE A 58 -4.92 -8.29 12.95
CA PHE A 58 -5.26 -7.43 11.81
C PHE A 58 -5.92 -6.08 12.20
N PRO A 59 -6.87 -6.01 13.15
CA PRO A 59 -7.45 -4.73 13.58
C PRO A 59 -6.42 -3.76 14.17
N ILE A 60 -5.43 -4.27 14.90
CA ILE A 60 -4.35 -3.45 15.47
C ILE A 60 -3.47 -2.89 14.35
N GLN A 61 -3.14 -3.73 13.38
CA GLN A 61 -2.39 -3.32 12.19
C GLN A 61 -3.15 -2.24 11.39
N MET A 62 -4.48 -2.36 11.24
CA MET A 62 -5.30 -1.34 10.59
C MET A 62 -5.23 0.01 11.30
N ILE A 63 -5.27 0.04 12.63
CA ILE A 63 -5.15 1.28 13.40
C ILE A 63 -3.78 1.93 13.14
N ILE A 64 -2.70 1.16 13.20
CA ILE A 64 -1.34 1.65 12.93
C ILE A 64 -1.24 2.21 11.50
N MET A 65 -1.77 1.48 10.51
CA MET A 65 -1.80 1.94 9.12
C MET A 65 -2.62 3.22 8.94
N ALA A 66 -3.74 3.37 9.64
CA ALA A 66 -4.57 4.57 9.58
C ALA A 66 -3.77 5.82 10.00
N PHE A 67 -3.02 5.75 11.10
CA PHE A 67 -2.14 6.83 11.52
C PHE A 67 -0.98 7.07 10.55
N ALA A 68 -0.35 6.00 10.05
CA ALA A 68 0.72 6.12 9.06
C ALA A 68 0.26 6.81 7.78
N ILE A 69 -0.95 6.49 7.29
CA ILE A 69 -1.56 7.12 6.13
C ILE A 69 -1.95 8.58 6.43
N MET A 70 -2.56 8.84 7.59
CA MET A 70 -2.92 10.20 8.02
C MET A 70 -1.71 11.14 8.01
N ILE A 71 -0.57 10.68 8.55
CA ILE A 71 0.64 11.48 8.55
C ILE A 71 1.28 11.49 7.16
N GLY A 72 1.47 10.35 6.51
CA GLY A 72 2.24 10.25 5.28
C GLY A 72 1.56 10.91 4.07
N MET A 73 0.26 10.69 3.89
CA MET A 73 -0.51 11.27 2.79
C MET A 73 -1.30 12.50 3.22
N GLY A 74 -1.88 12.48 4.43
CA GLY A 74 -2.74 13.56 4.91
C GLY A 74 -1.99 14.84 5.33
N SER A 75 -0.72 14.75 5.78
CA SER A 75 0.07 15.96 6.10
C SER A 75 0.74 16.61 4.89
N ALA A 76 0.72 15.93 3.73
CA ALA A 76 1.34 16.39 2.49
C ALA A 76 0.39 17.27 1.65
N SER A 77 -0.86 17.44 2.07
CA SER A 77 -1.92 18.13 1.33
C SER A 77 -2.27 19.51 1.89
#